data_AF-A0A420HS45-F1
#
_entry.id   AF-A0A420HS45-F1
#
_cell.length_a   1.000
_cell.length_b   1.000
_cell.length_c   1.000
_cell.angle_alpha   90.00
_cell.angle_beta   90.00
_cell.angle_gamma   90.00
#
_symmetry.space_group_name_H-M   'P 1'
#
loop_
_entity.id
_entity.type
_entity.pdbx_description
1 polymer ?
#
loop_
_entity_poly.entity_id
_entity_poly.type
_entity_poly.pdbx_seq_one_letter_code
_entity_poly.pdbx_strand_id
1 'polypeptide(L)'
;MVHVTGTKGKGSTCAFVDSILNQHRTSHGISMKVGLYTSPHLISVRERIRINSSNISAETFAGYFFQVWDRFDQPLKEKDGRSILLERPSYFRFLTLLSFHVFLQEKVDAAIYEVGIGGEYDSTNIVENPLATGISTIGIDHTSVLGNTISEIAWHKAGIIKRNCPNFYVDQELDALTVINSRAAERQAKVENVTILPQLEKVHIRPNAKFQKQNASLAVNLAHVTLQQLDPNYNYTLPSADPLPDAFKNGLEKVIWRGRCEKKEEEDLTWYLDGAHNKSSIQIAINWFTNEIPVRNHENVRTKTGGLRILIFNQQGRRDLTELLNDLFKETRFNNLQFDHVIFCPTVHGQNTIRKGKFLILFSVFFSWCFPHLNFVLEC
;
A
#
# COMPACT_ATOMS: atom_id res chain seq x y z
N MET A 1 -5.73 -9.45 13.97
CA MET A 1 -5.77 -8.42 12.90
C MET A 1 -4.79 -7.30 13.21
N VAL A 2 -3.97 -6.89 12.26
CA VAL A 2 -3.15 -5.67 12.31
C VAL A 2 -3.84 -4.63 11.43
N HIS A 3 -4.26 -3.49 11.97
CA HIS A 3 -5.14 -2.55 11.26
C HIS A 3 -4.43 -1.22 10.99
N VAL A 4 -4.30 -0.83 9.72
CA VAL A 4 -3.49 0.33 9.33
C VAL A 4 -4.31 1.35 8.55
N THR A 5 -4.31 2.60 9.01
CA THR A 5 -4.88 3.74 8.29
C THR A 5 -3.84 4.82 8.03
N GLY A 6 -4.23 5.83 7.25
CA GLY A 6 -3.43 7.01 6.94
C GLY A 6 -3.88 7.65 5.63
N THR A 7 -3.36 8.82 5.31
CA THR A 7 -3.55 9.44 3.99
C THR A 7 -2.49 8.93 3.03
N LYS A 8 -1.23 8.94 3.45
CA LYS A 8 -0.10 8.36 2.71
C LYS A 8 0.62 7.34 3.60
N GLY A 9 1.17 6.29 2.99
CA GLY A 9 1.98 5.29 3.69
C GLY A 9 1.24 4.02 4.10
N LYS A 10 -0.10 4.02 4.28
CA LYS A 10 -0.86 2.84 4.74
C LYS A 10 -0.56 1.55 3.96
N GLY A 11 -0.65 1.58 2.63
CA GLY A 11 -0.32 0.43 1.78
C GLY A 11 1.16 0.01 1.86
N SER A 12 2.09 0.96 1.93
CA SER A 12 3.53 0.66 2.10
C SER A 12 3.80 0.01 3.46
N THR A 13 3.20 0.53 4.53
CA THR A 13 3.29 -0.04 5.88
C THR A 13 2.74 -1.46 5.89
N CYS A 14 1.54 -1.70 5.34
CA CYS A 14 0.98 -3.05 5.25
C CYS A 14 1.88 -4.01 4.46
N ALA A 15 2.47 -3.56 3.35
CA ALA A 15 3.40 -4.33 2.55
C ALA A 15 4.67 -4.70 3.32
N PHE A 16 5.22 -3.76 4.10
CA PHE A 16 6.37 -4.01 4.96
C PHE A 16 6.03 -5.01 6.08
N VAL A 17 4.89 -4.86 6.75
CA VAL A 17 4.46 -5.83 7.80
C VAL A 17 4.32 -7.23 7.21
N ASP A 18 3.62 -7.37 6.07
CA ASP A 18 3.43 -8.65 5.39
C ASP A 18 4.79 -9.29 5.02
N SER A 19 5.69 -8.50 4.43
CA SER A 19 7.01 -8.96 4.04
C SER A 19 7.87 -9.37 5.24
N ILE A 20 7.90 -8.59 6.33
CA ILE A 20 8.65 -8.91 7.55
C ILE A 20 8.14 -10.21 8.16
N LEU A 21 6.83 -10.34 8.37
CA LEU A 21 6.26 -11.56 8.95
C LEU A 21 6.49 -12.78 8.04
N ASN A 22 6.40 -12.58 6.72
CA ASN A 22 6.65 -13.64 5.74
C ASN A 22 8.11 -14.10 5.70
N GLN A 23 9.08 -13.17 5.82
CA GLN A 23 10.49 -13.51 5.97
C GLN A 23 10.74 -14.24 7.29
N HIS A 24 10.19 -13.74 8.40
CA HIS A 24 10.37 -14.33 9.72
C HIS A 24 9.87 -15.78 9.78
N ARG A 25 8.64 -16.03 9.31
CA ARG A 25 8.09 -17.40 9.29
C ARG A 25 8.93 -18.34 8.43
N THR A 26 9.48 -17.85 7.31
CA THR A 26 10.20 -18.70 6.35
C THR A 26 11.59 -19.02 6.86
N SER A 27 12.31 -18.03 7.40
CA SER A 27 13.67 -18.23 7.93
C SER A 27 13.71 -19.08 9.19
N HIS A 28 12.64 -19.07 10.01
CA HIS A 28 12.57 -19.84 11.25
C HIS A 28 11.72 -21.12 11.14
N GLY A 29 11.19 -21.45 9.95
CA GLY A 29 10.37 -22.64 9.73
C GLY A 29 9.06 -22.65 10.52
N ILE A 30 8.51 -21.48 10.84
CA ILE A 30 7.28 -21.34 11.62
C ILE A 30 6.08 -21.56 10.69
N SER A 31 5.20 -22.49 11.07
CA SER A 31 3.94 -22.73 10.37
C SER A 31 2.89 -21.67 10.74
N MET A 32 3.14 -20.42 10.33
CA MET A 32 2.22 -19.28 10.47
C MET A 32 1.72 -18.85 9.09
N LYS A 33 0.42 -18.67 8.92
CA LYS A 33 -0.20 -18.06 7.74
C LYS A 33 -0.49 -16.59 8.00
N VAL A 34 0.01 -15.74 7.10
CA VAL A 34 -0.19 -14.29 7.14
C VAL A 34 -1.09 -13.87 5.99
N GLY A 35 -2.19 -13.21 6.29
CA GLY A 35 -3.11 -12.63 5.31
C GLY A 35 -2.84 -11.13 5.14
N LEU A 36 -3.01 -10.62 3.93
CA LEU A 36 -2.89 -9.19 3.63
C LEU A 36 -4.08 -8.75 2.78
N TYR A 37 -4.82 -7.74 3.28
CA TYR A 37 -5.89 -7.05 2.56
C TYR A 37 -5.50 -5.60 2.27
N THR A 38 -5.45 -5.24 0.98
CA THR A 38 -5.04 -3.89 0.52
C THR A 38 -5.93 -3.31 -0.57
N SER A 39 -5.78 -2.00 -0.81
CA SER A 39 -6.49 -1.30 -1.86
C SER A 39 -5.73 -0.07 -2.40
N PRO A 40 -5.92 0.30 -3.68
CA PRO A 40 -6.52 -0.48 -4.76
C PRO A 40 -5.59 -1.62 -5.24
N HIS A 41 -6.03 -2.40 -6.23
CA HIS A 41 -5.15 -3.27 -7.01
C HIS A 41 -4.61 -2.54 -8.25
N LEU A 42 -3.48 -3.02 -8.79
CA LEU A 42 -2.86 -2.52 -10.01
C LEU A 42 -3.30 -3.31 -11.26
N ILE A 43 -3.18 -4.64 -11.24
CA ILE A 43 -3.44 -5.50 -12.41
C ILE A 43 -4.64 -6.41 -12.17
N SER A 44 -4.71 -7.06 -11.00
CA SER A 44 -5.73 -8.05 -10.69
C SER A 44 -6.39 -7.81 -9.35
N VAL A 45 -7.71 -7.99 -9.26
CA VAL A 45 -8.46 -7.92 -8.00
C VAL A 45 -7.89 -8.83 -6.90
N ARG A 46 -7.24 -9.93 -7.27
CA ARG A 46 -6.59 -10.87 -6.34
C ARG A 46 -5.42 -10.26 -5.59
N GLU A 47 -4.83 -9.17 -6.08
CA GLU A 47 -3.79 -8.43 -5.34
C GLU A 47 -4.30 -7.86 -4.01
N ARG A 48 -5.62 -7.66 -3.91
CA ARG A 48 -6.27 -7.18 -2.69
C ARG A 48 -6.33 -8.24 -1.61
N ILE A 49 -6.20 -9.54 -1.92
CA ILE A 49 -6.31 -10.63 -0.95
C ILE A 49 -5.12 -11.56 -1.15
N ARG A 50 -4.12 -11.42 -0.29
CA ARG A 50 -2.88 -12.19 -0.33
C ARG A 50 -2.76 -13.08 0.90
N ILE A 51 -2.14 -14.24 0.72
CA ILE A 51 -1.73 -15.14 1.80
C ILE A 51 -0.25 -15.44 1.61
N ASN A 52 0.54 -15.29 2.67
CA ASN A 52 1.98 -15.52 2.68
C ASN A 52 2.70 -14.73 1.57
N SER A 53 2.41 -13.43 1.52
CA SER A 53 2.91 -12.51 0.49
C SER A 53 2.61 -12.92 -0.96
N SER A 54 1.61 -13.77 -1.21
CA SER A 54 1.24 -14.23 -2.56
C SER A 54 -0.25 -14.02 -2.81
N ASN A 55 -0.62 -13.61 -4.03
CA ASN A 55 -2.03 -13.52 -4.42
C ASN A 55 -2.67 -14.92 -4.34
N ILE A 56 -3.90 -15.02 -3.85
CA ILE A 56 -4.65 -16.28 -3.96
C ILE A 56 -4.87 -16.65 -5.43
N SER A 57 -5.02 -17.94 -5.74
CA SER A 57 -5.26 -18.40 -7.11
C SER A 57 -6.61 -17.90 -7.65
N ALA A 58 -6.80 -17.96 -8.96
CA ALA A 58 -8.07 -17.56 -9.56
C ALA A 58 -9.21 -18.49 -9.10
N GLU A 59 -8.91 -19.77 -8.95
CA GLU A 59 -9.83 -20.82 -8.50
C GLU A 59 -10.22 -20.58 -7.04
N THR A 60 -9.26 -20.33 -6.15
CA THR A 60 -9.52 -20.01 -4.74
C THR A 60 -10.33 -18.73 -4.60
N PHE A 61 -9.97 -17.67 -5.35
CA PHE A 61 -10.73 -16.42 -5.35
C PHE A 61 -12.18 -16.64 -5.80
N ALA A 62 -12.39 -17.31 -6.93
CA ALA A 62 -13.72 -17.56 -7.46
C ALA A 62 -14.57 -18.43 -6.53
N GLY A 63 -13.98 -19.49 -5.96
CA GLY A 63 -14.67 -20.37 -5.01
C GLY A 63 -15.18 -19.60 -3.79
N TYR A 64 -14.33 -18.79 -3.16
CA TYR A 64 -14.75 -17.97 -2.03
C TYR A 64 -15.68 -16.82 -2.42
N PHE A 65 -15.50 -16.25 -3.60
CA PHE A 65 -16.39 -15.22 -4.14
C PHE A 65 -17.83 -15.74 -4.18
N PHE A 66 -18.07 -16.89 -4.83
CA PHE A 66 -19.43 -17.44 -4.96
C PHE A 66 -19.99 -17.92 -3.63
N GLN A 67 -19.17 -18.48 -2.74
CA GLN A 67 -19.63 -18.81 -1.38
C GLN A 67 -20.20 -17.61 -0.63
N VAL A 68 -19.57 -16.44 -0.74
CA VAL A 68 -20.05 -15.21 -0.10
C VAL A 68 -21.20 -14.59 -0.90
N TRP A 69 -21.10 -14.57 -2.22
CA TRP A 69 -22.10 -13.95 -3.10
C TRP A 69 -23.46 -14.65 -3.04
N ASP A 70 -23.45 -15.98 -3.09
CA ASP A 70 -24.66 -16.80 -3.09
C ASP A 70 -25.31 -16.85 -1.70
N ARG A 71 -24.54 -16.54 -0.64
CA ARG A 71 -25.07 -16.45 0.72
C ARG A 71 -26.11 -15.34 0.89
N PHE A 72 -26.07 -14.31 0.04
CA PHE A 72 -27.05 -13.22 0.01
C PHE A 72 -28.39 -13.64 -0.59
N ASP A 73 -28.46 -14.73 -1.37
CA ASP A 73 -29.73 -15.27 -1.87
C ASP A 73 -30.44 -16.14 -0.81
N GLN A 74 -29.78 -16.40 0.32
CA GLN A 74 -30.31 -17.22 1.41
C GLN A 74 -30.82 -16.34 2.55
N PRO A 75 -32.10 -16.45 2.94
CA PRO A 75 -32.66 -15.67 4.03
C PRO A 75 -31.95 -15.96 5.35
N LEU A 76 -31.61 -14.90 6.10
CA LEU A 76 -31.17 -15.02 7.48
C LEU A 76 -32.39 -15.17 8.38
N LYS A 77 -32.35 -16.15 9.29
CA LYS A 77 -33.32 -16.27 10.37
C LYS A 77 -32.83 -15.46 11.56
N GLU A 78 -33.60 -14.46 11.96
CA GLU A 78 -33.37 -13.71 13.18
C GLU A 78 -33.82 -14.51 14.40
N LYS A 79 -33.36 -14.09 15.59
CA LYS A 79 -33.68 -14.75 16.86
C LYS A 79 -35.18 -14.69 17.19
N ASP A 80 -35.91 -13.74 16.61
CA ASP A 80 -37.37 -13.58 16.76
C ASP A 80 -38.18 -14.40 15.73
N GLY A 81 -37.50 -15.20 14.90
CA GLY A 81 -38.12 -16.06 13.88
C GLY A 81 -38.39 -15.37 12.55
N ARG A 82 -38.10 -14.06 12.42
CA ARG A 82 -38.23 -13.35 11.13
C ARG A 82 -37.16 -13.81 10.16
N SER A 83 -37.51 -13.74 8.88
CA SER A 83 -36.59 -14.06 7.79
C SER A 83 -36.30 -12.80 7.00
N ILE A 84 -35.03 -12.38 6.97
CA ILE A 84 -34.58 -11.21 6.22
C ILE A 84 -33.65 -11.65 5.09
N LEU A 85 -33.92 -11.14 3.89
CA LEU A 85 -33.02 -11.28 2.76
C LEU A 85 -32.08 -10.07 2.77
N LEU A 86 -30.77 -10.32 2.84
CA LEU A 86 -29.79 -9.25 2.83
C LEU A 86 -29.56 -8.74 1.41
N GLU A 87 -29.52 -7.42 1.26
CA GLU A 87 -29.04 -6.82 0.01
C GLU A 87 -27.54 -7.06 -0.16
N ARG A 88 -27.14 -7.26 -1.42
CA ARG A 88 -25.73 -7.38 -1.78
C ARG A 88 -25.02 -6.04 -1.55
N PRO A 89 -23.90 -6.02 -0.83
CA PRO A 89 -23.21 -4.78 -0.51
C PRO A 89 -22.50 -4.19 -1.73
N SER A 90 -22.18 -2.90 -1.66
CA SER A 90 -21.34 -2.25 -2.65
C SER A 90 -19.97 -2.92 -2.76
N TYR A 91 -19.32 -2.77 -3.92
CA TYR A 91 -18.09 -3.48 -4.28
C TYR A 91 -17.01 -3.47 -3.18
N PHE A 92 -16.73 -2.32 -2.57
CA PHE A 92 -15.70 -2.22 -1.52
C PHE A 92 -16.08 -2.98 -0.23
N ARG A 93 -17.35 -2.88 0.18
CA ARG A 93 -17.89 -3.62 1.32
C ARG A 93 -17.89 -5.12 1.05
N PHE A 94 -18.29 -5.52 -0.16
CA PHE A 94 -18.26 -6.93 -0.58
C PHE A 94 -16.84 -7.50 -0.54
N LEU A 95 -15.84 -6.81 -1.10
CA LEU A 95 -14.46 -7.30 -1.09
C LEU A 95 -13.88 -7.40 0.32
N THR A 96 -14.28 -6.50 1.23
CA THR A 96 -13.88 -6.58 2.63
C THR A 96 -14.51 -7.81 3.32
N LEU A 97 -15.79 -8.09 3.06
CA LEU A 97 -16.43 -9.31 3.56
C LEU A 97 -15.77 -10.57 2.97
N LEU A 98 -15.46 -10.55 1.67
CA LEU A 98 -14.76 -11.64 1.00
C LEU A 98 -13.38 -11.87 1.63
N SER A 99 -12.60 -10.83 1.93
CA SER A 99 -11.28 -11.01 2.56
C SER A 99 -11.37 -11.62 3.95
N PHE A 100 -12.36 -11.23 4.76
CA PHE A 100 -12.61 -11.90 6.05
C PHE A 100 -12.96 -13.37 5.85
N HIS A 101 -13.85 -13.68 4.90
CA HIS A 101 -14.22 -15.05 4.60
C HIS A 101 -13.00 -15.87 4.16
N VAL A 102 -12.20 -15.37 3.21
CA VAL A 102 -10.97 -16.05 2.77
C VAL A 102 -10.04 -16.33 3.94
N PHE A 103 -9.72 -15.33 4.77
CA PHE A 103 -8.78 -15.51 5.87
C PHE A 103 -9.29 -16.46 6.96
N LEU A 104 -10.60 -16.49 7.20
CA LEU A 104 -11.22 -17.45 8.12
C LEU A 104 -11.18 -18.88 7.57
N GLN A 105 -11.55 -19.09 6.30
CA GLN A 105 -11.53 -20.41 5.67
C GLN A 105 -10.10 -20.95 5.53
N GLU A 106 -9.14 -20.08 5.19
CA GLU A 106 -7.73 -20.43 5.06
C GLU A 106 -6.99 -20.54 6.40
N LYS A 107 -7.67 -20.24 7.52
CA LYS A 107 -7.13 -20.28 8.89
C LYS A 107 -5.84 -19.45 9.02
N VAL A 108 -5.92 -18.20 8.59
CA VAL A 108 -4.83 -17.22 8.74
C VAL A 108 -4.64 -16.88 10.21
N ASP A 109 -3.40 -16.92 10.69
CA ASP A 109 -3.04 -16.60 12.08
C ASP A 109 -2.97 -15.08 12.33
N ALA A 110 -2.45 -14.34 11.34
CA ALA A 110 -2.37 -12.88 11.36
C ALA A 110 -2.89 -12.29 10.06
N ALA A 111 -3.91 -11.43 10.12
CA ALA A 111 -4.40 -10.69 8.96
C ALA A 111 -4.08 -9.19 9.08
N ILE A 112 -3.37 -8.65 8.09
CA ILE A 112 -3.02 -7.25 7.95
C ILE A 112 -4.06 -6.57 7.07
N TYR A 113 -4.66 -5.50 7.56
CA TYR A 113 -5.74 -4.79 6.89
C TYR A 113 -5.35 -3.33 6.67
N GLU A 114 -5.26 -2.95 5.41
CA GLU A 114 -5.27 -1.54 4.99
C GLU A 114 -6.71 -1.02 5.04
N VAL A 115 -6.94 0.06 5.78
CA VAL A 115 -8.19 0.82 5.74
C VAL A 115 -8.41 1.39 4.35
N GLY A 116 -9.62 1.27 3.81
CA GLY A 116 -9.98 1.88 2.53
C GLY A 116 -9.98 3.40 2.61
N ILE A 117 -10.97 3.94 3.32
CA ILE A 117 -11.19 5.39 3.46
C ILE A 117 -11.53 5.72 4.92
N GLY A 118 -10.85 6.72 5.49
CA GLY A 118 -11.10 7.16 6.86
C GLY A 118 -10.57 6.17 7.91
N GLY A 119 -11.47 5.50 8.62
CA GLY A 119 -11.14 4.58 9.71
C GLY A 119 -12.38 4.21 10.52
N GLU A 120 -13.01 5.19 11.18
CA GLU A 120 -14.19 5.02 12.04
C GLU A 120 -15.29 4.19 11.38
N TYR A 121 -15.71 4.61 10.18
CA TYR A 121 -16.81 4.01 9.43
C TYR A 121 -16.33 3.14 8.27
N ASP A 122 -15.04 2.81 8.23
CA ASP A 122 -14.50 1.95 7.18
C ASP A 122 -15.00 0.52 7.37
N SER A 123 -15.23 -0.18 6.25
CA SER A 123 -15.76 -1.55 6.27
C SER A 123 -14.82 -2.56 6.96
N THR A 124 -13.55 -2.22 7.09
CA THR A 124 -12.56 -3.03 7.80
C THR A 124 -12.62 -2.86 9.32
N ASN A 125 -13.28 -1.81 9.85
CA ASN A 125 -13.28 -1.46 11.28
C ASN A 125 -14.33 -2.23 12.10
N ILE A 126 -14.44 -3.54 11.90
CA ILE A 126 -15.40 -4.41 12.60
C ILE A 126 -14.78 -5.25 13.72
N VAL A 127 -13.44 -5.30 13.79
CA VAL A 127 -12.72 -6.10 14.79
C VAL A 127 -12.51 -5.27 16.06
N GLU A 128 -13.10 -5.71 17.17
CA GLU A 128 -13.05 -5.02 18.47
C GLU A 128 -11.66 -5.10 19.11
N ASN A 129 -11.01 -6.27 19.03
CA ASN A 129 -9.72 -6.55 19.66
C ASN A 129 -8.66 -6.90 18.59
N PRO A 130 -8.14 -5.94 17.82
CA PRO A 130 -7.03 -6.18 16.92
C PRO A 130 -5.73 -6.46 17.71
N LEU A 131 -4.78 -7.13 17.07
CA LEU A 131 -3.43 -7.35 17.60
C LEU A 131 -2.70 -6.03 17.81
N ALA A 132 -2.88 -5.10 16.87
CA ALA A 132 -2.34 -3.74 16.92
C ALA A 132 -3.02 -2.84 15.87
N THR A 133 -2.97 -1.54 16.09
CA THR A 133 -3.39 -0.52 15.10
C THR A 133 -2.23 0.41 14.77
N GLY A 134 -2.23 0.94 13.54
CA GLY A 134 -1.19 1.84 13.05
C GLY A 134 -1.77 2.99 12.23
N ILE A 135 -1.38 4.22 12.57
CA ILE A 135 -1.77 5.44 11.85
C ILE A 135 -0.51 6.00 11.16
N SER A 136 -0.43 5.83 9.84
CA SER A 136 0.61 6.48 9.03
C SER A 136 0.28 7.98 8.84
N THR A 137 1.06 8.70 8.03
CA THR A 137 0.89 10.15 7.87
C THR A 137 -0.53 10.55 7.46
N ILE A 138 -1.11 11.48 8.22
CA ILE A 138 -2.40 12.11 7.94
C ILE A 138 -2.15 13.40 7.14
N GLY A 139 -2.98 13.62 6.13
CA GLY A 139 -2.97 14.81 5.31
C GLY A 139 -4.31 14.99 4.61
N ILE A 140 -4.52 16.12 3.95
CA ILE A 140 -5.74 16.40 3.20
C ILE A 140 -5.89 15.41 2.04
N ASP A 141 -6.95 14.61 2.08
CA ASP A 141 -7.36 13.69 1.02
C ASP A 141 -8.84 13.30 1.25
N HIS A 142 -9.55 12.92 0.18
CA HIS A 142 -10.95 12.51 0.23
C HIS A 142 -11.88 13.51 0.94
N THR A 143 -11.70 14.81 0.70
CA THR A 143 -12.42 15.88 1.42
C THR A 143 -13.94 15.84 1.27
N SER A 144 -14.44 15.27 0.17
CA SER A 144 -15.87 15.05 -0.06
C SER A 144 -16.52 14.05 0.91
N VAL A 145 -15.72 13.23 1.61
CA VAL A 145 -16.21 12.18 2.53
C VAL A 145 -15.71 12.39 3.95
N LEU A 146 -14.48 12.88 4.12
CA LEU A 146 -13.79 12.92 5.42
C LEU A 146 -13.74 14.32 6.06
N GLY A 147 -14.27 15.35 5.38
CA GLY A 147 -14.18 16.74 5.81
C GLY A 147 -13.05 17.51 5.11
N ASN A 148 -13.05 18.83 5.28
CA ASN A 148 -12.15 19.74 4.57
C ASN A 148 -10.90 20.12 5.39
N THR A 149 -10.83 19.69 6.65
CA THR A 149 -9.75 20.03 7.57
C THR A 149 -8.94 18.81 7.99
N ILE A 150 -7.69 19.03 8.41
CA ILE A 150 -6.84 17.97 8.98
C ILE A 150 -7.50 17.33 10.19
N SER A 151 -8.16 18.12 11.05
CA SER A 151 -8.83 17.65 12.26
C SER A 151 -10.00 16.70 11.97
N GLU A 152 -10.86 17.00 11.00
CA GLU A 152 -11.97 16.11 10.60
C GLU A 152 -11.44 14.79 10.04
N ILE A 153 -10.44 14.87 9.15
CA ILE A 153 -9.80 13.68 8.56
C ILE A 153 -9.12 12.84 9.65
N ALA A 154 -8.44 13.48 10.60
CA ALA A 154 -7.80 12.81 11.72
C ALA A 154 -8.82 12.12 12.63
N TRP A 155 -9.99 12.72 12.84
CA TRP A 155 -11.07 12.12 13.65
C TRP A 155 -11.51 10.78 13.06
N HIS A 156 -11.74 10.74 11.75
CA HIS A 156 -12.08 9.51 11.05
C HIS A 156 -10.97 8.47 11.15
N LYS A 157 -9.71 8.85 10.93
CA LYS A 157 -8.58 7.91 10.94
C LYS A 157 -8.30 7.35 12.33
N ALA A 158 -8.32 8.19 13.35
CA ALA A 158 -8.17 7.79 14.75
C ALA A 158 -9.33 6.90 15.25
N GLY A 159 -10.39 6.72 14.46
CA GLY A 159 -11.45 5.76 14.74
C GLY A 159 -11.05 4.28 14.79
N ILE A 160 -9.87 3.94 14.25
CA ILE A 160 -9.35 2.57 14.37
C ILE A 160 -8.68 2.31 15.72
N ILE A 161 -8.44 3.32 16.55
CA ILE A 161 -7.82 3.14 17.88
C ILE A 161 -8.72 2.23 18.71
N LYS A 162 -8.16 1.18 19.32
CA LYS A 162 -8.91 0.25 20.18
C LYS A 162 -8.27 0.17 21.57
N ARG A 163 -9.12 -0.10 22.55
CA ARG A 163 -8.69 -0.32 23.93
C ARG A 163 -7.95 -1.67 24.02
N ASN A 164 -7.02 -1.77 24.97
CA ASN A 164 -6.29 -3.02 25.29
C ASN A 164 -5.46 -3.63 24.13
N CYS A 165 -5.16 -2.85 23.08
CA CYS A 165 -4.16 -3.22 22.09
C CYS A 165 -3.10 -2.11 21.95
N PRO A 166 -1.90 -2.43 21.45
CA PRO A 166 -0.96 -1.41 20.98
C PRO A 166 -1.58 -0.55 19.88
N ASN A 167 -1.55 0.77 20.03
CA ASN A 167 -1.96 1.72 19.00
C ASN A 167 -0.78 2.63 18.68
N PHE A 168 -0.28 2.57 17.45
CA PHE A 168 0.89 3.31 17.01
C PHE A 168 0.51 4.42 16.04
N TYR A 169 1.25 5.52 16.06
CA TYR A 169 1.18 6.54 15.02
C TYR A 169 2.58 7.07 14.69
N VAL A 170 2.83 7.43 13.42
CA VAL A 170 4.07 8.16 13.05
C VAL A 170 3.92 9.66 13.32
N ASP A 171 4.99 10.43 13.24
CA ASP A 171 4.94 11.90 13.39
C ASP A 171 3.81 12.54 12.57
N GLN A 172 3.07 13.45 13.20
CA GLN A 172 1.93 14.15 12.62
C GLN A 172 2.06 15.66 12.81
N GLU A 173 1.30 16.42 12.02
CA GLU A 173 1.04 17.83 12.29
C GLU A 173 0.21 17.99 13.58
N LEU A 174 0.29 19.18 14.19
CA LEU A 174 -0.29 19.46 15.51
C LEU A 174 -1.80 19.22 15.57
N ASP A 175 -2.53 19.61 14.53
CA ASP A 175 -3.98 19.42 14.43
C ASP A 175 -4.36 17.94 14.46
N ALA A 176 -3.67 17.11 13.67
CA ALA A 176 -3.89 15.68 13.63
C ALA A 176 -3.50 15.01 14.97
N LEU A 177 -2.37 15.42 15.57
CA LEU A 177 -1.91 14.90 16.85
C LEU A 177 -2.91 15.19 17.98
N THR A 178 -3.45 16.41 18.00
CA THR A 178 -4.46 16.83 18.99
C THR A 178 -5.68 15.92 18.93
N VAL A 179 -6.17 15.63 17.72
CA VAL A 179 -7.32 14.74 17.52
C VAL A 179 -6.98 13.29 17.87
N ILE A 180 -5.80 12.77 17.51
CA ILE A 180 -5.38 11.42 17.88
C ILE A 180 -5.39 11.24 19.40
N ASN A 181 -4.80 12.20 20.14
CA ASN A 181 -4.76 12.15 21.61
C ASN A 181 -6.16 12.25 22.22
N SER A 182 -7.01 13.13 21.69
CA SER A 182 -8.40 13.26 22.14
C SER A 182 -9.20 11.97 21.92
N ARG A 183 -9.07 11.34 20.74
CA ARG A 183 -9.74 10.07 20.41
C ARG A 183 -9.21 8.90 21.23
N ALA A 184 -7.92 8.87 21.52
CA ALA A 184 -7.34 7.88 22.43
C ALA A 184 -7.93 8.00 23.84
N ALA A 185 -8.07 9.23 24.37
CA ALA A 185 -8.67 9.48 25.67
C ALA A 185 -10.16 9.09 25.70
N GLU A 186 -10.94 9.47 24.68
CA GLU A 186 -12.35 9.08 24.53
C GLU A 186 -12.52 7.56 24.57
N ARG A 187 -11.63 6.83 23.90
CA ARG A 187 -11.65 5.37 23.80
C ARG A 187 -10.94 4.66 24.95
N GLN A 188 -10.44 5.39 25.95
CA GLN A 188 -9.66 4.87 27.07
C GLN A 188 -8.48 3.99 26.62
N ALA A 189 -7.83 4.40 25.53
CA ALA A 189 -6.73 3.68 24.89
C ALA A 189 -5.42 4.45 25.02
N LYS A 190 -4.30 3.72 25.04
CA LYS A 190 -2.97 4.31 24.93
C LYS A 190 -2.57 4.37 23.46
N VAL A 191 -1.93 5.47 23.08
CA VAL A 191 -1.31 5.67 21.76
C VAL A 191 0.17 5.96 21.94
N GLU A 192 1.00 5.44 21.05
CA GLU A 192 2.45 5.60 21.09
C GLU A 192 2.96 6.16 19.76
N ASN A 193 3.79 7.20 19.84
CA ASN A 193 4.46 7.74 18.67
C ASN A 193 5.64 6.85 18.28
N VAL A 194 5.67 6.44 17.03
CA VAL A 194 6.77 5.70 16.42
C VAL A 194 7.65 6.68 15.66
N THR A 195 8.83 6.96 16.23
CA THR A 195 9.87 7.73 15.56
C THR A 195 10.63 6.87 14.56
N ILE A 196 11.43 7.51 13.70
CA ILE A 196 12.28 6.78 12.76
C ILE A 196 13.32 5.97 13.54
N LEU A 197 13.30 4.66 13.38
CA LEU A 197 14.24 3.75 14.01
C LEU A 197 15.67 4.01 13.49
N PRO A 198 16.66 4.28 14.37
CA PRO A 198 18.04 4.52 13.96
C PRO A 198 18.66 3.38 13.15
N GLN A 199 18.21 2.14 13.38
CA GLN A 199 18.65 0.96 12.64
C GLN A 199 18.41 1.07 11.13
N LEU A 200 17.39 1.84 10.71
CA LEU A 200 17.02 1.98 9.30
C LEU A 200 18.03 2.78 8.48
N GLU A 201 19.01 3.43 9.11
CA GLU A 201 20.12 4.06 8.38
C GLU A 201 20.99 3.03 7.63
N LYS A 202 21.01 1.78 8.08
CA LYS A 202 21.76 0.67 7.45
C LYS A 202 20.88 -0.29 6.66
N VAL A 203 19.63 0.07 6.39
CA VAL A 203 18.65 -0.76 5.67
C VAL A 203 18.29 -0.08 4.35
N HIS A 204 18.43 -0.80 3.24
CA HIS A 204 18.09 -0.28 1.91
C HIS A 204 16.58 -0.25 1.66
N ILE A 205 15.91 0.78 2.18
CA ILE A 205 14.50 1.04 1.95
C ILE A 205 14.30 1.75 0.61
N ARG A 206 13.25 1.37 -0.14
CA ARG A 206 12.89 1.98 -1.42
C ARG A 206 11.53 2.69 -1.36
N PRO A 207 11.44 3.97 -1.78
CA PRO A 207 12.57 4.87 -2.01
C PRO A 207 13.30 5.18 -0.70
N ASN A 208 14.60 5.50 -0.77
CA ASN A 208 15.37 5.90 0.41
C ASN A 208 15.01 7.34 0.81
N ALA A 209 13.87 7.49 1.48
CA ALA A 209 13.29 8.78 1.85
C ALA A 209 12.75 8.75 3.27
N LYS A 210 12.74 9.91 3.93
CA LYS A 210 12.28 10.07 5.32
C LYS A 210 10.88 9.47 5.55
N PHE A 211 9.91 9.78 4.69
CA PHE A 211 8.54 9.27 4.83
C PHE A 211 8.46 7.74 4.74
N GLN A 212 9.32 7.11 3.93
CA GLN A 212 9.32 5.67 3.77
C GLN A 212 10.03 4.99 4.95
N LYS A 213 11.07 5.61 5.51
CA LYS A 213 11.66 5.21 6.80
C LYS A 213 10.66 5.33 7.95
N GLN A 214 9.77 6.33 7.95
CA GLN A 214 8.65 6.40 8.91
C GLN A 214 7.67 5.24 8.72
N ASN A 215 7.24 4.96 7.48
CA ASN A 215 6.37 3.81 7.18
C ASN A 215 7.00 2.48 7.60
N ALA A 216 8.30 2.30 7.33
CA ALA A 216 9.06 1.13 7.75
C ALA A 216 9.17 1.02 9.28
N SER A 217 9.38 2.12 9.98
CA SER A 217 9.43 2.13 11.46
C SER A 217 8.09 1.72 12.07
N LEU A 218 6.99 2.23 11.52
CA LEU A 218 5.64 1.81 11.91
C LEU A 218 5.44 0.32 11.64
N ALA A 219 5.86 -0.17 10.46
CA ALA A 219 5.74 -1.58 10.12
C ALA A 219 6.58 -2.50 11.03
N VAL A 220 7.79 -2.08 11.40
CA VAL A 220 8.66 -2.80 12.34
C VAL A 220 7.98 -2.95 13.70
N ASN A 221 7.37 -1.87 14.23
CA ASN A 221 6.65 -1.93 15.50
C ASN A 221 5.39 -2.81 15.42
N LEU A 222 4.63 -2.73 14.34
CA LEU A 222 3.46 -3.59 14.11
C LEU A 222 3.84 -5.07 13.97
N ALA A 223 4.92 -5.37 13.25
CA ALA A 223 5.42 -6.74 13.12
C ALA A 223 5.98 -7.26 14.44
N HIS A 224 6.70 -6.42 15.19
CA HIS A 224 7.23 -6.75 16.52
C HIS A 224 6.14 -7.23 17.48
N VAL A 225 5.08 -6.44 17.68
CA VAL A 225 3.99 -6.82 18.60
C VAL A 225 3.17 -8.01 18.09
N THR A 226 3.11 -8.21 16.77
CA THR A 226 2.48 -9.40 16.19
C THR A 226 3.29 -10.64 16.53
N LEU A 227 4.61 -10.62 16.35
CA LEU A 227 5.48 -11.75 16.64
C LEU A 227 5.57 -12.06 18.14
N GLN A 228 5.53 -11.05 19.01
CA GLN A 228 5.43 -11.27 20.46
C GLN A 228 4.22 -12.10 20.87
N GLN A 229 3.12 -12.02 20.11
CA GLN A 229 1.89 -12.75 20.41
C GLN A 229 1.82 -14.12 19.70
N LEU A 230 2.48 -14.27 18.55
CA LEU A 230 2.32 -15.45 17.69
C LEU A 230 3.52 -16.39 17.68
N ASP A 231 4.71 -15.93 18.06
CA ASP A 231 5.93 -16.73 18.10
C ASP A 231 6.48 -16.79 19.54
N PRO A 232 6.28 -17.90 20.27
CA PRO A 232 6.79 -18.06 21.63
C PRO A 232 8.32 -17.96 21.76
N ASN A 233 9.06 -18.12 20.67
CA ASN A 233 10.51 -18.05 20.64
C ASN A 233 11.02 -16.66 20.21
N TYR A 234 10.12 -15.73 19.91
CA TYR A 234 10.50 -14.37 19.50
C TYR A 234 11.06 -13.58 20.69
N ASN A 235 12.33 -13.18 20.59
CA ASN A 235 13.09 -12.58 21.70
C ASN A 235 13.65 -11.18 21.40
N TYR A 236 13.40 -10.62 20.22
CA TYR A 236 13.86 -9.27 19.88
C TYR A 236 12.95 -8.21 20.51
N THR A 237 13.53 -7.25 21.23
CA THR A 237 12.81 -6.18 21.94
C THR A 237 12.94 -4.84 21.22
N LEU A 238 11.92 -3.99 21.37
CA LEU A 238 11.96 -2.59 20.95
C LEU A 238 11.55 -1.68 22.13
N PRO A 239 12.14 -0.48 22.26
CA PRO A 239 13.29 0.03 21.49
C PRO A 239 14.58 -0.74 21.80
N SER A 240 15.49 -0.84 20.83
CA SER A 240 16.79 -1.50 20.99
C SER A 240 17.89 -0.68 20.33
N ALA A 241 19.14 -0.84 20.79
CA ALA A 241 20.34 -0.32 20.11
C ALA A 241 20.89 -1.33 19.09
N ASP A 242 20.47 -2.59 19.18
CA ASP A 242 20.91 -3.67 18.31
C ASP A 242 20.36 -3.49 16.89
N PRO A 243 21.07 -4.02 15.88
CA PRO A 243 20.55 -4.13 14.52
C PRO A 243 19.19 -4.82 14.47
N LEU A 244 18.39 -4.50 13.45
CA LEU A 244 17.16 -5.25 13.19
C LEU A 244 17.49 -6.72 12.89
N PRO A 245 16.64 -7.67 13.32
CA PRO A 245 16.77 -9.07 12.93
C PRO A 245 16.83 -9.22 11.41
N ASP A 246 17.54 -10.25 10.93
CA ASP A 246 17.71 -10.47 9.48
C ASP A 246 16.37 -10.60 8.76
N ALA A 247 15.37 -11.22 9.38
CA ALA A 247 14.02 -11.30 8.81
C ALA A 247 13.39 -9.91 8.60
N PHE A 248 13.59 -8.98 9.53
CA PHE A 248 13.08 -7.62 9.45
C PHE A 248 13.81 -6.84 8.37
N LYS A 249 15.15 -6.88 8.38
CA LYS A 249 15.98 -6.25 7.36
C LYS A 249 15.63 -6.76 5.96
N ASN A 250 15.63 -8.08 5.76
CA ASN A 250 15.26 -8.69 4.48
C ASN A 250 13.82 -8.33 4.07
N GLY A 251 12.90 -8.28 5.03
CA GLY A 251 11.50 -7.91 4.80
C GLY A 251 11.37 -6.48 4.26
N LEU A 252 12.20 -5.55 4.75
CA LEU A 252 12.22 -4.17 4.28
C LEU A 252 12.98 -3.98 2.96
N GLU A 253 14.09 -4.69 2.74
CA GLU A 253 14.95 -4.52 1.56
C GLU A 253 14.42 -5.25 0.31
N LYS A 254 13.79 -6.41 0.49
CA LYS A 254 13.36 -7.29 -0.62
C LYS A 254 11.90 -7.12 -1.01
N VAL A 255 11.12 -6.34 -0.24
CA VAL A 255 9.71 -6.10 -0.56
C VAL A 255 9.59 -5.38 -1.90
N ILE A 256 8.77 -5.95 -2.78
CA ILE A 256 8.37 -5.33 -4.03
C ILE A 256 6.90 -4.97 -3.91
N TRP A 257 6.62 -3.69 -3.78
CA TRP A 257 5.25 -3.17 -3.84
C TRP A 257 4.98 -2.62 -5.23
N ARG A 258 4.23 -3.37 -6.04
CA ARG A 258 4.07 -3.08 -7.46
C ARG A 258 3.52 -1.67 -7.70
N GLY A 259 4.11 -0.96 -8.65
CA GLY A 259 3.74 0.40 -9.00
C GLY A 259 4.12 1.48 -7.96
N ARG A 260 5.01 1.20 -7.00
CA ARG A 260 5.60 2.21 -6.11
C ARG A 260 7.11 2.10 -6.10
N CYS A 261 7.78 3.06 -6.75
CA CYS A 261 9.24 3.12 -6.84
C CYS A 261 9.84 1.75 -7.20
N GLU A 262 9.21 1.07 -8.16
CA GLU A 262 9.53 -0.29 -8.54
C GLU A 262 10.57 -0.28 -9.66
N LYS A 263 11.73 -0.90 -9.41
CA LYS A 263 12.77 -1.12 -10.41
C LYS A 263 12.71 -2.56 -10.90
N LYS A 264 12.60 -2.75 -12.21
CA LYS A 264 12.66 -4.08 -12.86
C LYS A 264 13.70 -4.07 -13.97
N GLU A 265 14.71 -4.91 -13.82
CA GLU A 265 15.80 -5.06 -14.79
C GLU A 265 15.50 -6.24 -15.73
N GLU A 266 15.64 -6.01 -17.02
CA GLU A 266 15.69 -6.98 -18.10
C GLU A 266 17.04 -6.85 -18.80
N GLU A 267 17.44 -7.83 -19.62
CA GLU A 267 18.77 -7.91 -20.25
C GLU A 267 19.25 -6.60 -20.90
N ASP A 268 18.32 -5.87 -21.51
CA ASP A 268 18.57 -4.71 -22.35
C ASP A 268 17.79 -3.45 -21.91
N LEU A 269 17.06 -3.55 -20.79
CA LEU A 269 16.08 -2.54 -20.40
C LEU A 269 15.83 -2.54 -18.90
N THR A 270 15.90 -1.35 -18.30
CA THR A 270 15.47 -1.14 -16.91
C THR A 270 14.19 -0.33 -16.89
N TRP A 271 13.17 -0.91 -16.27
CA TRP A 271 11.89 -0.28 -15.98
C TRP A 271 11.93 0.37 -14.60
N TYR A 272 11.44 1.59 -14.54
CA TYR A 272 11.15 2.31 -13.31
C TYR A 272 9.64 2.59 -13.30
N LEU A 273 8.89 2.01 -12.38
CA LEU A 273 7.42 2.05 -12.39
C LEU A 273 6.93 2.77 -11.12
N ASP A 274 6.11 3.81 -11.29
CA ASP A 274 5.48 4.52 -10.16
C ASP A 274 4.09 5.08 -10.50
N GLY A 275 3.09 4.82 -9.65
CA GLY A 275 1.72 5.32 -9.78
C GLY A 275 1.51 6.77 -9.31
N ALA A 276 2.53 7.63 -9.40
CA ALA A 276 2.43 9.04 -9.07
C ALA A 276 1.34 9.73 -9.91
N HIS A 277 0.41 10.41 -9.24
CA HIS A 277 -0.83 10.94 -9.83
C HIS A 277 -1.28 12.26 -9.17
N ASN A 278 -0.38 12.88 -8.40
CA ASN A 278 -0.51 14.21 -7.83
C ASN A 278 0.89 14.83 -7.63
N LYS A 279 0.95 16.15 -7.38
CA LYS A 279 2.19 16.90 -7.20
C LYS A 279 3.21 16.24 -6.27
N SER A 280 2.80 15.90 -5.04
CA SER A 280 3.72 15.35 -4.03
C SER A 280 4.25 13.97 -4.43
N SER A 281 3.42 13.13 -5.04
CA SER A 281 3.88 11.82 -5.55
C SER A 281 4.81 11.94 -6.75
N ILE A 282 4.62 12.93 -7.63
CA ILE A 282 5.52 13.18 -8.77
C ILE A 282 6.90 13.58 -8.28
N GLN A 283 6.96 14.52 -7.33
CA GLN A 283 8.23 14.95 -6.74
C GLN A 283 9.00 13.77 -6.15
N ILE A 284 8.32 12.87 -5.42
CA ILE A 284 8.92 11.66 -4.86
C ILE A 284 9.42 10.73 -5.97
N ALA A 285 8.60 10.46 -6.99
CA ALA A 285 8.95 9.54 -8.08
C ALA A 285 10.13 10.05 -8.91
N ILE A 286 10.17 11.35 -9.22
CA ILE A 286 11.27 11.98 -9.97
C ILE A 286 12.56 11.99 -9.16
N ASN A 287 12.50 12.32 -7.86
CA ASN A 287 13.67 12.27 -7.00
C ASN A 287 14.20 10.84 -6.87
N TRP A 288 13.32 9.87 -6.63
CA TRP A 288 13.69 8.45 -6.59
C TRP A 288 14.34 8.00 -7.91
N PHE A 289 13.72 8.26 -9.05
CA PHE A 289 14.27 7.91 -10.35
C PHE A 289 15.64 8.55 -10.58
N THR A 290 15.79 9.84 -10.26
CA THR A 290 17.06 10.57 -10.42
C THR A 290 18.19 9.95 -9.58
N ASN A 291 17.88 9.45 -8.38
CA ASN A 291 18.86 8.81 -7.50
C ASN A 291 19.23 7.38 -7.94
N GLU A 292 18.33 6.69 -8.66
CA GLU A 292 18.55 5.30 -9.08
C GLU A 292 19.19 5.16 -10.47
N ILE A 293 19.07 6.18 -11.32
CA ILE A 293 19.66 6.12 -12.67
C ILE A 293 21.18 6.35 -12.62
N PRO A 294 21.95 5.68 -13.50
CA PRO A 294 23.37 5.96 -13.66
C PRO A 294 23.61 7.43 -14.04
N VAL A 295 24.66 8.02 -13.47
CA VAL A 295 25.11 9.37 -13.80
C VAL A 295 25.52 9.42 -15.27
N ARG A 296 24.99 10.40 -16.02
CA ARG A 296 25.45 10.70 -17.38
C ARG A 296 26.66 11.61 -17.30
N ASN A 297 27.82 11.07 -17.65
CA ASN A 297 29.07 11.81 -17.84
C ASN A 297 29.31 12.08 -19.33
N HIS A 298 30.10 13.11 -19.64
CA HIS A 298 30.36 13.60 -21.01
C HIS A 298 30.78 12.47 -21.97
N GLU A 299 31.57 11.51 -21.50
CA GLU A 299 32.02 10.35 -22.29
C GLU A 299 30.87 9.39 -22.63
N ASN A 300 29.98 9.09 -21.67
CA ASN A 300 28.86 8.18 -21.87
C ASN A 300 27.73 8.76 -22.73
N VAL A 301 27.62 10.09 -22.76
CA VAL A 301 26.73 10.81 -23.69
C VAL A 301 27.30 10.83 -25.11
N ARG A 302 28.62 11.08 -25.25
CA ARG A 302 29.32 11.04 -26.55
C ARG A 302 29.32 9.64 -27.18
N THR A 303 29.48 8.60 -26.38
CA THR A 303 29.57 7.20 -26.84
C THR A 303 28.21 6.48 -26.87
N LYS A 304 27.11 7.15 -26.50
CA LYS A 304 25.75 6.57 -26.36
C LYS A 304 25.68 5.35 -25.43
N THR A 305 26.64 5.18 -24.53
CA THR A 305 26.70 4.08 -23.56
C THR A 305 25.87 4.33 -22.29
N GLY A 306 25.42 5.57 -22.07
CA GLY A 306 24.61 5.97 -20.89
C GLY A 306 23.13 5.58 -20.92
N GLY A 307 22.70 4.79 -21.93
CA GLY A 307 21.31 4.34 -22.13
C GLY A 307 20.33 5.45 -22.51
N LEU A 308 19.34 5.15 -23.37
CA LEU A 308 18.24 6.07 -23.67
C LEU A 308 17.30 6.18 -22.46
N ARG A 309 17.01 7.38 -21.99
CA ARG A 309 16.04 7.68 -20.93
C ARG A 309 14.72 8.06 -21.58
N ILE A 310 13.71 7.21 -21.44
CA ILE A 310 12.38 7.41 -22.00
C ILE A 310 11.38 7.60 -20.86
N LEU A 311 10.61 8.67 -20.91
CA LEU A 311 9.44 8.85 -20.06
C LEU A 311 8.21 8.33 -20.80
N ILE A 312 7.51 7.36 -20.22
CA ILE A 312 6.17 6.97 -20.63
C ILE A 312 5.18 7.48 -19.59
N PHE A 313 4.36 8.44 -20.00
CA PHE A 313 3.39 9.10 -19.14
C PHE A 313 1.97 8.74 -19.55
N ASN A 314 1.15 8.43 -18.54
CA ASN A 314 -0.27 8.20 -18.70
C ASN A 314 -1.03 8.86 -17.55
N GLN A 315 -2.20 9.42 -17.85
CA GLN A 315 -3.09 9.96 -16.84
C GLN A 315 -4.52 9.49 -17.11
N GLN A 316 -5.13 8.89 -16.09
CA GLN A 316 -6.56 8.59 -16.06
C GLN A 316 -7.33 9.65 -15.29
N GLY A 317 -8.48 10.05 -15.83
CA GLY A 317 -9.50 10.84 -15.13
C GLY A 317 -9.41 12.36 -15.32
N ARG A 318 -10.42 13.06 -14.78
CA ARG A 318 -10.66 14.52 -14.93
C ARG A 318 -9.79 15.41 -14.04
N ARG A 319 -8.65 14.94 -13.53
CA ARG A 319 -7.71 15.85 -12.85
C ARG A 319 -7.08 16.78 -13.87
N ASP A 320 -6.69 17.98 -13.46
CA ASP A 320 -6.08 18.96 -14.35
C ASP A 320 -4.73 18.43 -14.86
N LEU A 321 -4.78 17.81 -16.05
CA LEU A 321 -3.64 17.26 -16.78
C LEU A 321 -2.54 18.32 -16.94
N THR A 322 -2.94 19.57 -17.12
CA THR A 322 -2.03 20.70 -17.30
C THR A 322 -1.21 20.94 -16.04
N GLU A 323 -1.85 20.93 -14.87
CA GLU A 323 -1.15 21.08 -13.59
C GLU A 323 -0.17 19.92 -13.36
N LEU A 324 -0.62 18.68 -13.61
CA LEU A 324 0.22 17.50 -13.38
C LEU A 324 1.44 17.46 -14.30
N LEU A 325 1.29 17.82 -15.58
CA LEU A 325 2.39 17.95 -16.53
C LEU A 325 3.32 19.12 -16.17
N ASN A 326 2.76 20.24 -15.70
CA ASN A 326 3.56 21.37 -15.24
C ASN A 326 4.41 21.00 -14.02
N ASP A 327 3.85 20.27 -13.06
CA ASP A 327 4.59 19.78 -11.90
C ASP A 327 5.71 18.82 -12.34
N LEU A 328 5.39 17.86 -13.21
CA LEU A 328 6.39 16.95 -13.80
C LEU A 328 7.53 17.72 -14.51
N PHE A 329 7.19 18.73 -15.31
CA PHE A 329 8.17 19.56 -16.01
C PHE A 329 9.05 20.36 -15.03
N LYS A 330 8.45 20.94 -13.98
CA LYS A 330 9.19 21.67 -12.95
C LYS A 330 10.13 20.76 -12.18
N GLU A 331 9.65 19.59 -11.76
CA GLU A 331 10.45 18.62 -10.99
C GLU A 331 11.60 18.05 -11.81
N THR A 332 11.38 17.74 -13.10
CA THR A 332 12.46 17.29 -13.99
C THR A 332 13.53 18.37 -14.18
N ARG A 333 13.15 19.64 -14.35
CA ARG A 333 14.08 20.77 -14.41
C ARG A 333 14.85 20.98 -13.12
N PHE A 334 14.16 20.93 -11.99
CA PHE A 334 14.75 21.09 -10.66
C PHE A 334 15.82 20.03 -10.39
N ASN A 335 15.58 18.79 -10.81
CA ASN A 335 16.52 17.67 -10.64
C ASN A 335 17.56 17.57 -11.79
N ASN A 336 17.62 18.54 -12.70
CA ASN A 336 18.46 18.51 -13.91
C ASN A 336 18.30 17.19 -14.71
N LEU A 337 17.08 16.66 -14.73
CA LEU A 337 16.74 15.40 -15.37
C LEU A 337 16.27 15.65 -16.80
N GLN A 338 16.93 15.00 -17.75
CA GLN A 338 16.57 15.03 -19.17
C GLN A 338 16.16 13.63 -19.65
N PHE A 339 15.02 13.59 -20.34
CA PHE A 339 14.56 12.43 -21.10
C PHE A 339 14.88 12.65 -22.59
N ASP A 340 15.37 11.60 -23.27
CA ASP A 340 15.62 11.67 -24.71
C ASP A 340 14.31 11.54 -25.50
N HIS A 341 13.35 10.81 -24.94
CA HIS A 341 12.00 10.68 -25.49
C HIS A 341 10.95 10.79 -24.39
N VAL A 342 9.82 11.40 -24.72
CA VAL A 342 8.62 11.43 -23.89
C VAL A 342 7.48 10.87 -24.74
N ILE A 343 6.84 9.83 -24.23
CA ILE A 343 5.73 9.14 -24.88
C ILE A 343 4.49 9.33 -24.01
N PHE A 344 3.47 9.95 -24.57
CA PHE A 344 2.16 10.07 -23.94
C PHE A 344 1.29 8.92 -24.43
N CYS A 345 0.87 8.05 -23.52
CA CYS A 345 0.07 6.88 -23.86
C CYS A 345 -1.38 7.07 -23.40
N PRO A 346 -2.38 6.78 -24.24
CA PRO A 346 -3.76 6.68 -23.78
C PRO A 346 -3.96 5.48 -22.86
N THR A 347 -5.06 5.47 -22.10
CA THR A 347 -5.56 4.21 -21.53
C THR A 347 -6.27 3.44 -22.62
N VAL A 348 -5.64 2.40 -23.16
CA VAL A 348 -6.32 1.46 -24.05
C VAL A 348 -6.26 0.08 -23.40
N HIS A 349 -7.42 -0.49 -23.08
CA HIS A 349 -7.54 -1.85 -22.58
C HIS A 349 -7.65 -2.80 -23.78
N GLY A 350 -6.52 -3.25 -24.33
CA GLY A 350 -6.50 -4.22 -25.44
C GLY A 350 -5.12 -4.86 -25.63
N GLN A 351 -5.08 -6.19 -25.81
CA GLN A 351 -3.87 -6.99 -26.03
C GLN A 351 -3.22 -6.70 -27.40
N ASN A 352 -1.89 -6.49 -27.45
CA ASN A 352 -1.00 -7.22 -28.38
C ASN A 352 0.51 -6.93 -28.17
N THR A 353 1.30 -7.92 -28.59
CA THR A 353 2.75 -8.18 -28.44
C THR A 353 3.71 -7.07 -28.93
N ILE A 354 4.83 -6.87 -28.20
CA ILE A 354 5.92 -5.94 -28.56
C ILE A 354 7.22 -6.71 -28.88
N ARG A 355 7.87 -6.35 -30.00
CA ARG A 355 9.25 -6.75 -30.37
C ARG A 355 10.29 -5.97 -29.54
N LYS A 356 11.32 -6.65 -29.04
CA LYS A 356 12.35 -6.10 -28.14
C LYS A 356 13.39 -5.24 -28.87
N GLY A 357 13.69 -4.08 -28.27
CA GLY A 357 14.89 -3.27 -28.48
C GLY A 357 15.36 -2.68 -27.13
N LYS A 358 16.62 -2.23 -27.05
CA LYS A 358 17.26 -1.69 -25.83
C LYS A 358 16.71 -0.30 -25.46
N PHE A 359 16.09 -0.13 -24.29
CA PHE A 359 15.53 1.15 -23.81
C PHE A 359 15.63 1.27 -22.28
N LEU A 360 15.49 2.46 -21.69
CA LEU A 360 15.26 2.65 -20.24
C LEU A 360 13.95 3.41 -20.10
N ILE A 361 12.96 2.87 -19.38
CA ILE A 361 11.59 3.41 -19.40
C ILE A 361 11.11 3.72 -17.98
N LEU A 362 10.79 4.99 -17.71
CA LEU A 362 10.00 5.38 -16.54
C LEU A 362 8.53 5.35 -16.93
N PHE A 363 7.73 4.55 -16.24
CA PHE A 363 6.30 4.34 -16.49
C PHE A 363 5.48 4.88 -15.33
N SER A 364 4.49 5.72 -15.64
CA SER A 364 3.40 6.03 -14.72
C SER A 364 2.15 5.27 -15.15
N VAL A 365 1.60 4.41 -14.28
CA VAL A 365 0.34 3.72 -14.58
C VAL A 365 -0.66 3.56 -13.41
N PHE A 366 -1.87 3.94 -13.80
CA PHE A 366 -3.25 3.60 -13.42
C PHE A 366 -3.68 3.41 -11.96
N PHE A 367 -4.60 4.31 -11.57
CA PHE A 367 -5.65 4.01 -10.62
C PHE A 367 -6.87 3.47 -11.38
N SER A 368 -7.12 2.17 -11.29
CA SER A 368 -8.45 1.63 -11.60
C SER A 368 -9.47 2.22 -10.63
N TRP A 369 -10.29 3.16 -11.13
CA TRP A 369 -11.58 3.46 -10.52
C TRP A 369 -12.59 2.48 -11.12
N CYS A 370 -13.09 1.57 -10.29
CA CYS A 370 -14.18 0.67 -10.67
C CYS A 370 -15.43 1.47 -11.04
N PHE A 371 -15.77 1.48 -12.33
CA PHE A 371 -17.15 1.55 -12.81
C PHE A 371 -17.30 0.52 -13.96
N PRO A 372 -18.37 -0.30 -13.96
CA PRO A 372 -18.59 -1.29 -15.00
C PRO A 372 -19.17 -0.62 -16.26
N HIS A 373 -18.97 -1.29 -17.40
CA HIS A 373 -19.53 -1.03 -18.74
C HIS A 373 -18.70 -0.13 -19.66
N LEU A 374 -17.97 -0.73 -20.61
CA LEU A 374 -18.43 -0.95 -21.99
C LEU A 374 -17.30 -1.62 -22.81
N ASN A 375 -17.64 -2.71 -23.51
CA ASN A 375 -16.84 -3.27 -24.61
C ASN A 375 -16.87 -2.28 -25.77
N PHE A 376 -15.74 -1.95 -26.41
CA PHE A 376 -15.68 -1.72 -27.87
C PHE A 376 -14.23 -1.79 -28.40
N VAL A 377 -14.16 -2.32 -29.63
CA VAL A 377 -13.01 -2.52 -30.52
C VAL A 377 -12.74 -1.23 -31.31
N LEU A 378 -11.49 -0.94 -31.70
CA LEU A 378 -11.14 -0.70 -33.12
C LEU A 378 -9.69 -0.28 -33.41
N GLU A 379 -9.33 -0.70 -34.62
CA GLU A 379 -8.21 -0.37 -35.49
C GLU A 379 -7.83 1.12 -35.55
N CYS A 380 -6.52 1.38 -35.62
CA CYS A 380 -5.85 2.10 -36.72
C CYS A 380 -4.34 1.82 -36.63
#